data_AF-A0A7W0L7F1-F1
#
_entry.id   AF-A0A7W0L7F1-F1
#
_cell.length_a   1.000
_cell.length_b   1.000
_cell.length_c   1.000
_cell.angle_alpha   90.00
_cell.angle_beta   90.00
_cell.angle_gamma   90.00
#
_symmetry.space_group_name_H-M   'P 1'
#
loop_
_entity.id
_entity.type
_entity.pdbx_description
1 polymer ?
#
loop_
_entity_poly.entity_id
_entity_poly.type
_entity_poly.pdbx_seq_one_letter_code
_entity_poly.pdbx_strand_id
1 'polypeptide(L)'
;MGSIPGENPEAAMRLAMTTLGPRLRSLPDGETGERRNWIISTIESLRGHPDLELAKEGDWSDYDKTPQFKVKRGHRLLGASLDFGQVSAVEASRPAFEEVRSKRSRGPGLPRRNAW
;
A
#
# COMPACT_ATOMS: atom_id res chain seq x y z
N MET A 1 -0.89 -6.35 -2.21
CA MET A 1 -1.53 -5.15 -2.77
C MET A 1 -2.89 -5.58 -3.27
N GLY A 2 -3.93 -4.91 -2.84
CA GLY A 2 -5.31 -5.29 -3.13
C GLY A 2 -6.27 -4.38 -2.40
N SER A 3 -6.92 -3.49 -3.14
CA SER A 3 -7.91 -2.60 -2.59
C SER A 3 -9.16 -3.39 -2.20
N ILE A 4 -9.45 -3.45 -0.91
CA ILE A 4 -10.69 -4.01 -0.37
C ILE A 4 -11.43 -2.85 0.28
N PRO A 5 -12.71 -2.63 -0.05
CA PRO A 5 -13.48 -1.59 0.60
C PRO A 5 -13.48 -1.74 2.13
N GLY A 6 -13.17 -0.65 2.81
CA GLY A 6 -13.20 -0.56 4.26
C GLY A 6 -12.91 0.87 4.70
N GLU A 7 -13.48 1.26 5.84
CA GLU A 7 -13.22 2.58 6.45
C GLU A 7 -11.78 2.68 6.96
N ASN A 8 -11.20 1.54 7.35
CA ASN A 8 -9.83 1.41 7.84
C ASN A 8 -9.29 -0.01 7.54
N PRO A 9 -8.00 -0.28 7.79
CA PRO A 9 -7.40 -1.57 7.51
C PRO A 9 -8.06 -2.74 8.24
N GLU A 10 -8.50 -2.56 9.49
CA GLU A 10 -9.14 -3.62 10.26
C GLU A 10 -10.47 -4.04 9.61
N ALA A 11 -11.30 -3.07 9.22
CA ALA A 11 -12.58 -3.32 8.55
C ALA A 11 -12.38 -4.06 7.22
N ALA A 12 -11.41 -3.64 6.40
CA ALA A 12 -11.08 -4.32 5.14
C ALA A 12 -10.59 -5.76 5.37
N MET A 13 -9.73 -5.96 6.36
CA MET A 13 -9.24 -7.29 6.73
C MET A 13 -10.36 -8.21 7.23
N ARG A 14 -11.27 -7.70 8.06
CA ARG A 14 -12.45 -8.44 8.54
C ARG A 14 -13.38 -8.83 7.41
N LEU A 15 -13.60 -7.92 6.45
CA LEU A 15 -14.39 -8.20 5.26
C LEU A 15 -13.76 -9.32 4.43
N ALA A 16 -12.46 -9.21 4.10
CA ALA A 16 -11.73 -10.23 3.36
C ALA A 16 -11.84 -11.61 4.03
N MET A 17 -11.62 -11.65 5.34
CA MET A 17 -11.70 -12.87 6.14
C MET A 17 -13.11 -13.48 6.16
N THR A 18 -14.14 -12.67 6.29
CA THR A 18 -15.54 -13.16 6.29
C THR A 18 -15.93 -13.71 4.92
N THR A 19 -15.50 -13.06 3.84
CA THR A 19 -15.88 -13.45 2.47
C THR A 19 -15.09 -14.66 1.95
N LEU A 20 -13.78 -14.71 2.21
CA LEU A 20 -12.89 -15.69 1.57
C LEU A 20 -12.31 -16.72 2.55
N GLY A 21 -12.19 -16.35 3.84
CA GLY A 21 -11.83 -17.23 4.94
C GLY A 21 -10.64 -18.16 4.64
N PRO A 22 -10.83 -19.49 4.67
CA PRO A 22 -9.78 -20.46 4.37
C PRO A 22 -9.10 -20.32 3.00
N ARG A 23 -9.77 -19.73 2.01
CA ARG A 23 -9.25 -19.58 0.65
C ARG A 23 -8.23 -18.44 0.52
N LEU A 24 -8.12 -17.57 1.53
CA LEU A 24 -7.10 -16.51 1.56
C LEU A 24 -5.71 -17.10 1.79
N ARG A 25 -4.82 -16.88 0.82
CA ARG A 25 -3.38 -17.12 0.95
C ARG A 25 -2.66 -15.98 1.67
N SER A 26 -3.11 -14.76 1.45
CA SER A 26 -2.58 -13.52 2.06
C SER A 26 -3.75 -12.61 2.41
N LEU A 27 -3.61 -11.83 3.48
CA LEU A 27 -4.64 -10.90 3.94
C LEU A 27 -4.20 -9.46 3.61
N PRO A 28 -4.84 -8.79 2.64
CA PRO A 28 -4.54 -7.39 2.35
C PRO A 28 -5.14 -6.47 3.43
N ASP A 29 -4.45 -5.36 3.69
CA ASP A 29 -4.93 -4.25 4.53
C ASP A 29 -6.02 -3.41 3.84
N GLY A 30 -6.30 -3.70 2.57
CA GLY A 30 -7.33 -3.05 1.77
C GLY A 30 -6.93 -1.71 1.15
N GLU A 31 -5.70 -1.22 1.40
CA GLU A 31 -5.24 0.09 0.89
C GLU A 31 -6.27 1.21 1.12
N THR A 32 -6.84 1.27 2.32
CA THR A 32 -7.94 2.18 2.67
C THR A 32 -7.50 3.65 2.76
N GLY A 33 -8.45 4.59 2.73
CA GLY A 33 -8.18 6.03 2.90
C GLY A 33 -7.36 6.64 1.76
N GLU A 34 -6.35 7.45 2.09
CA GLU A 34 -5.48 8.14 1.12
C GLU A 34 -4.67 7.18 0.23
N ARG A 35 -4.57 5.90 0.62
CA ARG A 35 -3.91 4.84 -0.14
C ARG A 35 -4.78 4.20 -1.22
N ARG A 36 -6.08 4.54 -1.30
CA ARG A 36 -7.00 3.95 -2.30
C ARG A 36 -6.57 4.24 -3.73
N ASN A 37 -5.99 5.42 -3.95
CA ASN A 37 -5.44 5.85 -5.24
C ASN A 37 -3.91 5.76 -5.24
N TRP A 38 -3.37 4.60 -4.85
CA TRP A 38 -1.93 4.43 -4.58
C TRP A 38 -1.02 4.92 -5.72
N ILE A 39 -1.43 4.80 -6.99
CA ILE A 39 -0.67 5.30 -8.14
C ILE A 39 -0.54 6.82 -8.06
N ILE A 40 -1.66 7.52 -7.87
CA ILE A 40 -1.70 8.98 -7.77
C ILE A 40 -0.86 9.42 -6.57
N SER A 41 -1.09 8.84 -5.40
CA SER A 41 -0.36 9.19 -4.17
C SER A 41 1.15 8.95 -4.32
N THR A 42 1.55 7.87 -5.01
CA THR A 42 2.97 7.57 -5.28
C THR A 42 3.60 8.62 -6.19
N ILE A 43 2.94 8.97 -7.31
CA ILE A 43 3.47 9.96 -8.25
C ILE A 43 3.53 11.35 -7.60
N GLU A 44 2.48 11.75 -6.88
CA GLU A 44 2.40 13.05 -6.22
C GLU A 44 3.45 13.19 -5.10
N SER A 45 3.81 12.09 -4.40
CA SER A 45 4.86 12.10 -3.38
C SER A 45 6.23 12.55 -3.93
N LEU A 46 6.47 12.36 -5.23
CA LEU A 46 7.73 12.74 -5.88
C LEU A 46 7.93 14.27 -5.97
N ARG A 47 6.86 15.08 -5.84
CA ARG A 47 6.98 16.55 -5.84
C ARG A 47 7.87 17.09 -4.73
N GLY A 48 7.90 16.40 -3.60
CA GLY A 48 8.73 16.76 -2.44
C GLY A 48 10.13 16.17 -2.46
N HIS A 49 10.49 15.33 -3.44
CA HIS A 49 11.75 14.59 -3.41
C HIS A 49 12.95 15.53 -3.70
N PRO A 50 14.02 15.51 -2.87
CA PRO A 50 15.11 16.48 -2.97
C PRO A 50 15.86 16.44 -4.31
N ASP A 51 15.97 15.27 -4.93
CA ASP A 51 16.66 15.09 -6.21
C ASP A 51 15.80 15.28 -7.46
N LEU A 52 14.49 15.52 -7.30
CA LEU A 52 13.55 15.63 -8.41
C LEU A 52 13.00 17.03 -8.57
N GLU A 53 12.79 17.43 -9.81
CA GLU A 53 12.04 18.61 -10.18
C GLU A 53 10.94 18.25 -11.17
N LEU A 54 9.83 18.99 -11.11
CA LEU A 54 8.72 18.80 -12.02
C LEU A 54 9.12 19.22 -13.45
N ALA A 55 8.92 18.33 -14.41
CA ALA A 55 9.12 18.59 -15.84
C ALA A 55 7.80 18.89 -16.56
N LYS A 56 6.71 18.25 -16.13
CA LYS A 56 5.34 18.43 -16.65
C LYS A 56 4.35 18.28 -15.51
N GLU A 57 3.39 19.19 -15.40
CA GLU A 57 2.38 19.17 -14.32
C GLU A 57 1.35 18.05 -14.51
N GLY A 58 0.77 17.92 -15.70
CA GLY A 58 -0.38 17.04 -15.91
C GLY A 58 -1.67 17.58 -15.26
N ASP A 59 -2.81 16.98 -15.59
CA ASP A 59 -4.13 17.32 -15.03
C ASP A 59 -4.91 16.09 -14.58
N TRP A 60 -4.30 14.89 -14.69
CA TRP A 60 -4.92 13.60 -14.39
C TRP A 60 -6.17 13.27 -15.23
N SER A 61 -6.41 13.99 -16.34
CA SER A 61 -7.57 13.71 -17.21
C SER A 61 -7.39 12.45 -18.06
N ASP A 62 -6.15 11.95 -18.18
CA ASP A 62 -5.77 10.70 -18.85
C ASP A 62 -4.36 10.27 -18.39
N TYR A 63 -3.97 9.02 -18.67
CA TYR A 63 -2.66 8.44 -18.36
C TYR A 63 -1.49 9.23 -18.96
N ASP A 64 -1.67 9.84 -20.13
CA ASP A 64 -0.64 10.68 -20.77
C ASP A 64 -0.55 12.10 -20.16
N LYS A 65 -1.52 12.48 -19.33
CA LYS A 65 -1.59 13.77 -18.66
C LYS A 65 -1.33 13.66 -17.16
N THR A 66 -0.36 12.84 -16.82
CA THR A 66 0.17 12.70 -15.46
C THR A 66 1.37 13.62 -15.23
N PRO A 67 1.68 13.97 -13.97
CA PRO A 67 2.91 14.65 -13.64
C PRO A 67 4.13 13.86 -14.08
N GLN A 68 5.13 14.56 -14.63
CA GLN A 68 6.42 13.97 -14.99
C GLN A 68 7.53 14.70 -14.25
N PHE A 69 8.48 13.92 -13.74
CA PHE A 69 9.60 14.41 -12.97
C PHE A 69 10.91 14.10 -13.68
N LYS A 70 11.89 14.97 -13.49
CA LYS A 70 13.27 14.75 -13.93
C LYS A 70 14.22 14.90 -12.76
N VAL A 71 15.36 14.22 -12.85
CA VAL A 71 16.45 14.41 -11.89
C VAL A 71 17.02 15.81 -12.07
N LYS A 72 17.15 16.56 -10.97
CA LYS A 72 17.79 17.87 -10.97
C LYS A 72 19.21 17.78 -11.52
N ARG A 73 19.66 18.81 -12.23
CA ARG A 73 21.03 18.85 -12.76
C ARG A 73 22.05 18.73 -11.63
N GLY A 74 22.98 17.78 -11.77
CA GLY A 74 24.02 17.53 -10.76
C GLY A 74 23.59 16.61 -9.61
N HIS A 75 22.33 16.20 -9.57
CA HIS A 75 21.84 15.22 -8.59
C HIS A 75 21.90 13.80 -9.15
N ARG A 76 21.81 12.82 -8.25
CA ARG A 76 21.71 11.40 -8.60
C ARG A 76 20.56 10.78 -7.80
N LEU A 77 19.52 10.34 -8.50
CA LEU A 77 18.44 9.59 -7.88
C LEU A 77 18.91 8.17 -7.55
N LEU A 78 18.72 7.74 -6.31
CA LEU A 78 19.05 6.40 -5.85
C LEU A 78 17.78 5.68 -5.41
N GLY A 79 17.70 4.37 -5.65
CA GLY A 79 16.56 3.59 -5.16
C GLY A 79 16.40 3.69 -3.64
N ALA A 80 17.51 3.80 -2.90
CA ALA A 80 17.52 3.96 -1.46
C ALA A 80 17.03 5.33 -0.96
N SER A 81 16.90 6.35 -1.83
CA SER A 81 16.33 7.65 -1.47
C SER A 81 14.82 7.72 -1.72
N LEU A 82 14.24 6.70 -2.37
CA LEU A 82 12.81 6.62 -2.64
C LEU A 82 12.08 6.01 -1.44
N ASP A 83 11.22 6.80 -0.81
CA ASP A 83 10.26 6.33 0.18
C ASP A 83 8.84 6.65 -0.32
N PHE A 84 8.05 5.61 -0.56
CA PHE A 84 6.66 5.72 -0.98
C PHE A 84 5.69 5.31 0.15
N GLY A 85 6.17 5.22 1.38
CA GLY A 85 5.37 5.03 2.60
C GLY A 85 4.84 3.62 2.84
N GLN A 86 5.23 2.60 2.04
CA GLN A 86 4.73 1.23 2.21
C GLN A 86 5.17 0.61 3.54
N VAL A 87 6.40 0.89 3.97
CA VAL A 87 6.90 0.40 5.27
C VAL A 87 6.05 0.96 6.39
N SER A 88 5.87 2.28 6.44
CA SER A 88 5.01 2.95 7.42
C SER A 88 3.57 2.45 7.38
N ALA A 89 3.01 2.20 6.18
CA ALA A 89 1.67 1.64 6.03
C ALA A 89 1.54 0.22 6.59
N VAL A 90 2.56 -0.62 6.38
CA VAL A 90 2.62 -1.97 6.98
C VAL A 90 2.73 -1.87 8.50
N GLU A 91 3.58 -0.98 9.01
CA GLU A 91 3.73 -0.78 10.46
C GLU A 91 2.42 -0.33 11.11
N ALA A 92 1.69 0.60 10.47
CA ALA A 92 0.41 1.09 10.95
C ALA A 92 -0.69 0.01 10.94
N SER A 93 -0.70 -0.87 9.93
CA SER A 93 -1.73 -1.93 9.79
C SER A 93 -1.39 -3.24 10.54
N ARG A 94 -0.12 -3.44 10.91
CA ARG A 94 0.38 -4.66 11.56
C ARG A 94 -0.38 -5.05 12.84
N PRO A 95 -0.70 -4.14 13.78
CA PRO A 95 -1.46 -4.51 14.98
C PRO A 95 -2.84 -5.12 14.67
N ALA A 96 -3.58 -4.52 13.73
CA ALA A 96 -4.88 -5.03 13.30
C ALA A 96 -4.75 -6.41 12.59
N PHE A 97 -3.71 -6.57 11.77
CA PHE A 97 -3.40 -7.86 11.15
C PHE A 97 -3.13 -8.96 12.19
N GLU A 98 -2.31 -8.66 13.21
CA GLU A 98 -1.98 -9.60 14.28
C GLU A 98 -3.22 -9.99 15.10
N GLU A 99 -4.09 -9.03 15.41
CA GLU A 99 -5.34 -9.29 16.10
C GLU A 99 -6.24 -10.24 15.29
N VAL A 100 -6.48 -9.93 14.01
CA VAL A 100 -7.30 -10.77 13.11
C VAL A 100 -6.70 -12.17 12.95
N ARG A 101 -5.38 -12.27 12.82
CA ARG A 101 -4.65 -13.54 12.71
C ARG A 101 -4.75 -14.38 13.99
N SER A 102 -4.67 -13.75 15.16
CA SER A 102 -4.76 -14.44 16.46
C SER A 102 -6.14 -15.11 16.64
N LYS A 103 -7.22 -14.42 16.25
CA LYS A 103 -8.60 -14.94 16.30
C LYS A 103 -8.80 -16.14 15.38
N ARG A 104 -8.16 -16.15 14.20
CA ARG A 104 -8.17 -17.32 13.29
C ARG A 104 -7.40 -18.51 13.87
N SER A 105 -6.25 -18.27 14.49
CA SER A 105 -5.38 -19.33 15.04
C SER A 105 -6.03 -20.09 16.21
N ARG A 106 -7.11 -19.55 16.78
CA ARG A 106 -7.91 -20.17 17.86
C ARG A 106 -9.15 -20.92 17.36
N GLY A 107 -9.43 -20.93 16.05
CA GLY A 107 -10.49 -21.75 15.44
C GLY A 107 -9.98 -23.16 15.04
N PRO A 108 -10.85 -24.08 14.59
CA PRO A 108 -10.44 -25.42 14.18
C PRO A 108 -9.33 -25.35 13.12
N GLY A 109 -8.17 -25.89 13.47
CA GLY A 109 -6.89 -25.58 12.84
C GLY A 109 -6.81 -25.90 11.35
N LEU A 110 -6.29 -24.96 10.57
CA LEU A 110 -5.61 -25.27 9.32
C LEU A 110 -4.11 -25.44 9.61
N PRO A 111 -3.46 -26.46 9.05
CA PRO A 111 -2.05 -26.74 9.34
C PRO A 111 -1.16 -25.56 8.97
N ARG A 112 -0.24 -25.22 9.88
CA ARG A 112 0.78 -24.19 9.67
C ARG A 112 1.64 -24.63 8.49
N ARG A 113 1.56 -23.92 7.36
CA ARG A 113 2.60 -24.01 6.33
C ARG A 113 3.71 -23.03 6.71
N ASN A 114 4.94 -23.55 6.73
CA ASN A 114 6.15 -22.84 7.09
C ASN A 114 6.33 -21.57 6.26
N ALA A 115 6.85 -20.53 6.91
CA ALA A 115 7.09 -19.21 6.36
C ALA A 115 8.13 -19.24 5.23
N TRP A 116 7.95 -18.34 4.27
CA TRP A 116 9.02 -17.79 3.43
C TRP A 116 9.32 -16.39 3.95
#